data_AF-A0A947Z4A1-F1
#
_entry.id   AF-A0A947Z4A1-F1
#
_cell.length_a   1.000
_cell.length_b   1.000
_cell.length_c   1.000
_cell.angle_alpha   90.00
_cell.angle_beta   90.00
_cell.angle_gamma   90.00
#
_symmetry.space_group_name_H-M   'P 1'
#
loop_
_entity.id
_entity.type
_entity.pdbx_description
1 polymer ?
#
loop_
_entity_poly.entity_id
_entity_poly.type
_entity_poly.pdbx_seq_one_letter_code
_entity_poly.pdbx_strand_id
1 'polypeptide(L)'
;MIQKVKVQNSENLEQSIPLLIEMLDIRIGLETRALKLAIPNMTESDFARARNILALCGANELPHGWSLLNFQFHMCLYESCGRPKLLELIEETATSFGHLSRARVSFVTGRQIPHAEHVEMLRACEARNIGLAVSLLEQHIEHTQRALIELHEQ
;
A
#
# COMPACT_ATOMS: atom_id res chain seq x y z
N MET A 1 6.63 48.52 5.74
CA MET A 1 7.24 47.32 6.37
C MET A 1 6.31 46.15 6.13
N ILE A 2 6.66 45.24 5.22
CA ILE A 2 5.90 44.02 4.95
C ILE A 2 6.59 42.91 5.76
N GLN A 3 5.91 42.38 6.77
CA GLN A 3 6.40 41.21 7.51
C GLN A 3 6.47 40.02 6.55
N LYS A 4 7.69 39.51 6.34
CA LYS A 4 7.91 38.20 5.72
C LYS A 4 7.22 37.16 6.61
N VAL A 5 6.14 36.56 6.10
CA VAL A 5 5.61 35.29 6.62
C VAL A 5 6.72 34.28 6.44
N LYS A 6 7.43 33.96 7.53
CA LYS A 6 8.40 32.88 7.57
C LYS A 6 7.65 31.60 7.20
N VAL A 7 8.14 30.90 6.19
CA VAL A 7 7.68 29.56 5.79
C VAL A 7 7.86 28.65 7.00
N GLN A 8 6.78 28.46 7.76
CA GLN A 8 6.73 27.58 8.94
C GLN A 8 6.30 26.15 8.57
N ASN A 9 6.13 25.88 7.28
CA ASN A 9 5.63 24.60 6.76
C ASN A 9 6.73 23.57 6.44
N SER A 10 7.99 23.97 6.21
CA SER A 10 9.05 23.04 5.79
C SER A 10 9.66 22.22 6.95
N GLU A 11 9.78 22.78 8.16
CA GLU A 11 10.33 22.07 9.33
C GLU A 11 9.41 20.93 9.84
N ASN A 12 8.12 20.95 9.48
CA ASN A 12 7.13 19.94 9.90
C ASN A 12 6.97 18.79 8.89
N LEU A 13 7.54 18.95 7.68
CA LEU A 13 7.51 17.96 6.59
C LEU A 13 8.51 16.83 6.86
N GLU A 14 9.75 17.17 7.21
CA GLU A 14 10.86 16.25 7.45
C GLU A 14 10.63 15.36 8.70
N GLN A 15 10.03 15.92 9.75
CA GLN A 15 9.74 15.20 11.00
C GLN A 15 8.71 14.08 10.85
N SER A 16 7.99 14.02 9.72
CA SER A 16 6.95 13.02 9.49
C SER A 16 7.39 11.81 8.67
N ILE A 17 8.53 11.90 7.98
CA ILE A 17 9.04 10.80 7.14
C ILE A 17 9.44 9.57 7.99
N PRO A 18 10.16 9.73 9.12
CA PRO A 18 10.46 8.60 10.00
C PRO A 18 9.20 7.85 10.46
N LEU A 19 8.14 8.59 10.82
CA LEU A 19 6.86 7.99 11.19
C LEU A 19 6.21 7.23 10.02
N LEU A 20 6.25 7.78 8.80
CA LEU A 20 5.74 7.08 7.61
C LEU A 20 6.51 5.78 7.32
N ILE A 21 7.82 5.77 7.57
CA ILE A 21 8.66 4.56 7.44
C ILE A 21 8.25 3.52 8.48
N GLU A 22 8.12 3.90 9.76
CA GLU A 22 7.64 2.99 10.81
C GLU A 22 6.25 2.42 10.51
N MET A 23 5.36 3.23 9.94
CA MET A 23 4.04 2.76 9.51
C MET A 23 4.12 1.75 8.36
N LEU A 24 5.10 1.86 7.46
CA LEU A 24 5.31 0.87 6.40
C LEU A 24 5.84 -0.45 6.97
N ASP A 25 6.71 -0.42 7.99
CA ASP A 25 7.15 -1.63 8.71
C ASP A 25 5.97 -2.34 9.38
N ILE A 26 5.08 -1.58 10.03
CA ILE A 26 3.86 -2.12 10.64
C ILE A 26 2.98 -2.76 9.56
N ARG A 27 2.80 -2.09 8.40
CA ARG A 27 2.03 -2.63 7.28
C ARG A 27 2.63 -3.93 6.74
N ILE A 28 3.96 -4.02 6.58
CA ILE A 28 4.62 -5.27 6.18
C ILE A 28 4.23 -6.40 7.14
N GLY A 29 4.35 -6.19 8.45
CA GLY A 29 4.02 -7.23 9.44
C GLY A 29 2.54 -7.65 9.43
N LEU A 30 1.62 -6.68 9.30
CA LEU A 30 0.17 -6.96 9.31
C LEU A 30 -0.30 -7.59 7.99
N GLU A 31 0.04 -6.98 6.86
CA GLU A 31 -0.47 -7.35 5.54
C GLU A 31 0.12 -8.69 5.08
N THR A 32 1.42 -8.96 5.29
CA THR A 32 2.01 -10.27 4.96
C THR A 32 1.41 -11.39 5.79
N ARG A 33 1.08 -11.12 7.07
CA ARG A 33 0.38 -12.08 7.92
C ARG A 33 -1.03 -12.36 7.41
N ALA A 34 -1.77 -11.32 7.00
CA ALA A 34 -3.11 -11.48 6.46
C ALA A 34 -3.08 -12.27 5.15
N LEU A 35 -2.20 -11.93 4.22
CA LEU A 35 -2.04 -12.62 2.94
C LEU A 35 -1.69 -14.10 3.13
N LYS A 36 -0.72 -14.40 4.01
CA LYS A 36 -0.33 -15.79 4.35
C LYS A 36 -1.50 -16.63 4.87
N LEU A 37 -2.40 -16.02 5.65
CA LEU A 37 -3.59 -16.68 6.18
C LEU A 37 -4.74 -16.76 5.18
N ALA A 38 -4.84 -15.79 4.26
CA ALA A 38 -5.90 -15.73 3.27
C ALA A 38 -5.68 -16.75 2.14
N ILE A 39 -4.46 -16.87 1.62
CA ILE A 39 -4.16 -17.68 0.43
C ILE A 39 -4.71 -19.11 0.51
N PRO A 40 -4.64 -19.87 1.62
CA PRO A 40 -5.23 -21.21 1.68
C PRO A 40 -6.77 -21.25 1.53
N ASN A 41 -7.46 -20.16 1.89
CA ASN A 41 -8.91 -20.08 2.01
C ASN A 41 -9.57 -19.35 0.83
N MET A 42 -8.79 -18.71 -0.04
CA MET A 42 -9.32 -18.01 -1.22
C MET A 42 -10.04 -18.97 -2.17
N THR A 43 -11.08 -18.48 -2.82
CA THR A 43 -11.88 -19.20 -3.82
C THR A 43 -11.67 -18.60 -5.20
N GLU A 44 -12.18 -19.27 -6.24
CA GLU A 44 -12.16 -18.70 -7.60
C GLU A 44 -12.94 -17.38 -7.67
N SER A 45 -13.99 -17.22 -6.86
CA SER A 45 -14.73 -15.96 -6.76
C SER A 45 -13.87 -14.81 -6.21
N ASP A 46 -12.98 -15.11 -5.26
CA ASP A 46 -12.06 -14.12 -4.70
C ASP A 46 -11.03 -13.69 -5.76
N PHE A 47 -10.46 -14.65 -6.49
CA PHE A 47 -9.52 -14.35 -7.59
C PHE A 47 -10.20 -13.57 -8.73
N ALA A 48 -11.41 -13.94 -9.11
CA ALA A 48 -12.17 -13.22 -10.13
C ALA A 48 -12.43 -11.75 -9.72
N ARG A 49 -12.76 -11.51 -8.45
CA ARG A 49 -12.92 -10.15 -7.92
C ARG A 49 -11.60 -9.38 -7.92
N ALA A 50 -10.50 -9.99 -7.47
CA ALA A 50 -9.18 -9.38 -7.50
C ALA A 50 -8.73 -9.00 -8.92
N ARG A 51 -8.94 -9.89 -9.91
CA ARG A 51 -8.66 -9.62 -11.33
C ARG A 51 -9.46 -8.43 -11.86
N ASN A 52 -10.75 -8.33 -11.51
CA ASN A 52 -11.59 -7.21 -11.93
C ASN A 52 -11.10 -5.88 -11.34
N ILE A 53 -10.82 -5.83 -10.03
CA ILE A 53 -10.28 -4.63 -9.38
C ILE A 53 -8.95 -4.23 -10.03
N LEU A 54 -8.06 -5.20 -10.29
CA LEU A 54 -6.76 -4.94 -10.90
C LEU A 54 -6.87 -4.42 -12.34
N ALA A 55 -7.81 -4.93 -13.14
CA ALA A 55 -8.09 -4.41 -14.48
C ALA A 55 -8.57 -2.94 -14.43
N LEU A 56 -9.44 -2.62 -13.46
CA LEU A 56 -9.88 -1.24 -13.23
C LEU A 56 -8.72 -0.33 -12.79
N CYS A 57 -7.78 -0.81 -11.96
CA CYS A 57 -6.56 -0.06 -11.61
C CYS A 57 -5.76 0.34 -12.86
N GLY A 58 -5.58 -0.58 -13.81
CA GLY A 58 -4.79 -0.36 -15.02
C GLY A 58 -5.45 0.60 -16.02
N ALA A 59 -6.78 0.66 -16.04
CA ALA A 59 -7.55 1.52 -16.94
C ALA A 59 -7.80 2.94 -16.40
N ASN A 60 -7.58 3.20 -15.10
CA ASN A 60 -7.89 4.49 -14.49
C ASN A 60 -6.73 5.49 -14.58
N GLU A 61 -6.97 6.61 -15.27
CA GLU A 61 -5.99 7.70 -15.41
C GLU A 61 -6.04 8.73 -14.26
N LEU A 62 -7.09 8.69 -13.41
CA LEU A 62 -7.28 9.66 -12.33
C LEU A 62 -6.61 9.19 -11.01
N PRO A 63 -5.79 10.05 -10.37
CA PRO A 63 -5.04 9.67 -9.16
C PRO A 63 -5.92 9.24 -7.98
N HIS A 64 -7.06 9.90 -7.77
CA HIS A 64 -7.97 9.57 -6.65
C HIS A 64 -8.66 8.22 -6.83
N GLY A 65 -9.05 7.88 -8.06
CA GLY A 65 -9.64 6.58 -8.37
C GLY A 65 -8.62 5.45 -8.19
N TRP A 66 -7.37 5.69 -8.57
CA TRP A 66 -6.29 4.72 -8.45
C TRP A 66 -5.98 4.35 -6.99
N SER A 67 -5.85 5.32 -6.07
CA SER A 67 -5.55 5.01 -4.65
C SER A 67 -6.64 4.18 -3.98
N LEU A 68 -7.91 4.44 -4.31
CA LEU A 68 -9.03 3.65 -3.80
C LEU A 68 -8.99 2.21 -4.33
N LEU A 69 -8.80 2.05 -5.65
CA LEU A 69 -8.73 0.72 -6.27
C LEU A 69 -7.51 -0.07 -5.81
N ASN A 70 -6.37 0.60 -5.57
CA ASN A 70 -5.18 0.01 -4.96
C ASN A 70 -5.52 -0.59 -3.59
N PHE A 71 -6.13 0.20 -2.71
CA PHE A 71 -6.54 -0.27 -1.40
C PHE A 71 -7.55 -1.44 -1.47
N GLN A 72 -8.54 -1.34 -2.34
CA GLN A 72 -9.52 -2.40 -2.57
C GLN A 72 -8.88 -3.69 -3.07
N PHE A 73 -7.86 -3.61 -3.92
CA PHE A 73 -7.12 -4.77 -4.39
C PHE A 73 -6.44 -5.50 -3.23
N HIS A 74 -5.67 -4.78 -2.40
CA HIS A 74 -5.02 -5.38 -1.23
C HIS A 74 -6.02 -6.00 -0.26
N MET A 75 -7.08 -5.28 0.10
CA MET A 75 -8.11 -5.81 1.00
C MET A 75 -8.77 -7.08 0.43
N CYS A 76 -9.06 -7.12 -0.87
CA CYS A 76 -9.59 -8.31 -1.53
C CYS A 76 -8.69 -9.54 -1.38
N LEU A 77 -7.36 -9.37 -1.36
CA LEU A 77 -6.42 -10.47 -1.12
C LEU A 77 -6.39 -10.94 0.34
N TYR A 78 -6.83 -10.11 1.28
CA TYR A 78 -6.71 -10.36 2.72
C TYR A 78 -8.00 -10.87 3.35
N GLU A 79 -9.17 -10.58 2.76
CA GLU A 79 -10.49 -10.87 3.34
C GLU A 79 -10.67 -12.33 3.78
N SER A 80 -10.15 -13.30 3.02
CA SER A 80 -10.26 -14.73 3.35
C SER A 80 -9.36 -15.18 4.52
N CYS A 81 -8.64 -14.28 5.20
CA CYS A 81 -7.75 -14.62 6.31
C CYS A 81 -8.49 -15.07 7.59
N GLY A 82 -9.78 -14.79 7.72
CA GLY A 82 -10.60 -15.15 8.88
C GLY A 82 -10.19 -14.44 10.18
N ARG A 83 -9.53 -13.28 10.09
CA ARG A 83 -9.05 -12.48 11.23
C ARG A 83 -9.62 -11.06 11.19
N PRO A 84 -10.87 -10.85 11.64
CA PRO A 84 -11.53 -9.54 11.53
C PRO A 84 -10.75 -8.40 12.20
N LYS A 85 -10.16 -8.62 13.40
CA LYS A 85 -9.35 -7.60 14.07
C LYS A 85 -8.05 -7.27 13.32
N LEU A 86 -7.48 -8.23 12.60
CA LEU A 86 -6.28 -7.98 11.77
C LEU A 86 -6.65 -7.11 10.57
N LEU A 87 -7.78 -7.38 9.92
CA LEU A 87 -8.28 -6.56 8.81
C LEU A 87 -8.57 -5.13 9.28
N GLU A 88 -9.25 -4.96 10.42
CA GLU A 88 -9.50 -3.64 11.02
C GLU A 88 -8.20 -2.84 11.23
N LEU A 89 -7.17 -3.46 11.80
CA LEU A 89 -5.86 -2.81 11.99
C LEU A 89 -5.17 -2.44 10.68
N ILE A 90 -5.30 -3.27 9.63
CA ILE A 90 -4.78 -2.96 8.28
C ILE A 90 -5.50 -1.73 7.72
N GLU A 91 -6.84 -1.67 7.81
CA GLU A 91 -7.62 -0.53 7.33
C GLU A 91 -7.28 0.77 8.08
N GLU A 92 -7.18 0.72 9.41
CA GLU A 92 -6.79 1.85 10.25
C GLU A 92 -5.39 2.37 9.89
N THR A 93 -4.43 1.47 9.73
CA THR A 93 -3.05 1.81 9.39
C THR A 93 -2.96 2.41 7.98
N ALA A 94 -3.62 1.80 7.00
CA ALA A 94 -3.65 2.28 5.61
C ALA A 94 -4.34 3.65 5.49
N THR A 95 -5.43 3.85 6.23
CA THR A 95 -6.14 5.14 6.29
C THR A 95 -5.24 6.23 6.87
N SER A 96 -4.63 5.96 8.03
CA SER A 96 -3.72 6.90 8.69
C SER A 96 -2.52 7.23 7.82
N PHE A 97 -1.92 6.22 7.17
CA PHE A 97 -0.83 6.40 6.22
C PHE A 97 -1.26 7.27 5.03
N GLY A 98 -2.44 7.00 4.46
CA GLY A 98 -3.00 7.78 3.37
C GLY A 98 -3.25 9.26 3.73
N HIS A 99 -3.72 9.54 4.94
CA HIS A 99 -3.91 10.91 5.41
C HIS A 99 -2.58 11.65 5.58
N LEU A 100 -1.59 11.02 6.22
CA LEU A 100 -0.29 11.61 6.45
C LEU A 100 0.49 11.80 5.14
N SER A 101 0.50 10.79 4.27
CA SER A 101 1.17 10.85 2.96
C SER A 101 0.54 11.88 2.02
N ARG A 102 -0.80 11.96 1.89
CA ARG A 102 -1.43 12.97 1.03
C ARG A 102 -1.16 14.40 1.46
N ALA A 103 -1.09 14.64 2.78
CA ALA A 103 -0.85 15.98 3.31
C ALA A 103 0.64 16.40 3.23
N ARG A 104 1.58 15.46 3.02
CA ARG A 104 3.02 15.67 3.30
C ARG A 104 3.97 15.13 2.25
N VAL A 105 3.54 14.15 1.45
CA VAL A 105 4.29 13.47 0.39
C VAL A 105 3.43 13.49 -0.86
N SER A 106 3.18 14.68 -1.39
CA SER A 106 2.95 14.74 -2.82
C SER A 106 4.28 14.37 -3.47
N PHE A 107 4.29 13.44 -4.43
CA PHE A 107 5.30 13.33 -5.49
C PHE A 107 6.39 12.23 -5.49
N VAL A 108 6.27 11.07 -4.83
CA VAL A 108 7.41 10.11 -4.85
C VAL A 108 7.23 8.84 -5.70
N THR A 109 6.03 8.30 -5.94
CA THR A 109 5.92 7.01 -6.67
C THR A 109 5.15 7.12 -7.99
N GLY A 110 5.83 6.78 -9.09
CA GLY A 110 5.24 6.71 -10.44
C GLY A 110 4.29 5.50 -10.59
N ARG A 111 3.13 5.71 -11.23
CA ARG A 111 1.98 4.78 -11.24
C ARG A 111 2.18 3.45 -11.99
N GLN A 112 3.22 3.33 -12.82
CA GLN A 112 3.43 2.15 -13.69
C GLN A 112 4.08 0.97 -12.95
N ILE A 113 4.93 1.23 -11.96
CA ILE A 113 5.64 0.20 -11.19
C ILE A 113 4.67 -0.64 -10.33
N PRO A 114 3.71 -0.05 -9.59
CA PRO A 114 2.76 -0.82 -8.77
C PRO A 114 1.89 -1.81 -9.55
N HIS A 115 1.51 -1.50 -10.79
CA HIS A 115 0.57 -2.35 -11.53
C HIS A 115 1.18 -3.72 -11.90
N ALA A 116 2.42 -3.74 -12.38
CA ALA A 116 3.10 -4.99 -12.71
C ALA A 116 3.31 -5.87 -11.47
N GLU A 117 3.66 -5.26 -10.33
CA GLU A 117 3.82 -5.95 -9.05
C GLU A 117 2.51 -6.59 -8.58
N HIS A 118 1.38 -5.89 -8.71
CA HIS A 118 0.07 -6.45 -8.39
C HIS A 118 -0.29 -7.67 -9.24
N VAL A 119 0.05 -7.64 -10.54
CA VAL A 119 -0.18 -8.78 -11.45
C VAL A 119 0.61 -10.00 -10.97
N GLU A 120 1.88 -9.83 -10.63
CA GLU A 120 2.72 -10.94 -10.14
C GLU A 120 2.26 -11.45 -8.76
N MET A 121 1.86 -10.55 -7.85
CA MET A 121 1.27 -10.94 -6.57
C MET A 121 0.01 -11.79 -6.75
N LEU A 122 -0.91 -11.37 -7.63
CA LEU A 122 -2.14 -12.12 -7.88
C LEU A 122 -1.84 -13.49 -8.50
N ARG A 123 -0.92 -13.57 -9.46
CA ARG A 123 -0.46 -14.85 -10.04
C ARG A 123 0.10 -15.80 -8.97
N ALA A 124 0.91 -15.28 -8.05
CA ALA A 124 1.45 -16.08 -6.95
C ALA A 124 0.34 -16.58 -6.00
N CYS A 125 -0.68 -15.75 -5.74
CA CYS A 125 -1.85 -16.15 -4.95
C CYS A 125 -2.68 -17.24 -5.65
N GLU A 126 -2.95 -17.09 -6.94
CA GLU A 126 -3.69 -18.07 -7.77
C GLU A 126 -2.95 -19.42 -7.82
N ALA A 127 -1.62 -19.39 -7.92
CA ALA A 127 -0.75 -20.56 -7.86
C ALA A 127 -0.59 -21.14 -6.43
N ARG A 128 -1.22 -20.53 -5.42
CA ARG A 128 -1.08 -20.85 -3.99
C ARG A 128 0.37 -20.86 -3.50
N ASN A 129 1.24 -20.11 -4.18
CA ASN A 129 2.63 -19.97 -3.78
C ASN A 129 2.74 -18.90 -2.68
N ILE A 130 2.42 -19.30 -1.46
CA ILE A 130 2.39 -18.41 -0.29
C ILE A 130 3.73 -17.69 -0.08
N GLY A 131 4.85 -18.41 -0.23
CA GLY A 131 6.18 -17.84 -0.02
C GLY A 131 6.48 -16.72 -1.01
N LEU A 132 6.22 -16.96 -2.29
CA LEU A 132 6.39 -15.94 -3.33
C LEU A 132 5.44 -14.76 -3.15
N ALA A 133 4.16 -15.02 -2.90
CA ALA A 133 3.16 -13.95 -2.75
C ALA A 133 3.49 -13.01 -1.57
N VAL A 134 3.92 -13.57 -0.43
CA VAL A 134 4.35 -12.78 0.73
C VAL A 134 5.61 -11.97 0.41
N SER A 135 6.60 -12.57 -0.24
CA SER A 135 7.83 -11.87 -0.61
C SER A 135 7.58 -10.72 -1.59
N LEU A 136 6.69 -10.92 -2.56
CA LEU A 136 6.31 -9.87 -3.51
C LEU A 136 5.57 -8.72 -2.82
N LEU A 137 4.68 -9.02 -1.88
CA LEU A 137 3.97 -8.00 -1.10
C LEU A 137 4.93 -7.17 -0.23
N GLU A 138 5.87 -7.83 0.45
CA GLU A 138 6.90 -7.16 1.23
C GLU A 138 7.73 -6.19 0.36
N GLN A 139 8.25 -6.68 -0.76
CA GLN A 139 9.00 -5.86 -1.73
C GLN A 139 8.19 -4.67 -2.26
N HIS A 140 6.91 -4.89 -2.58
CA HIS A 140 6.01 -3.84 -3.04
C HIS A 140 5.86 -2.70 -2.01
N ILE A 141 5.73 -3.03 -0.73
CA ILE A 141 5.63 -2.02 0.35
C ILE A 141 6.99 -1.34 0.57
N GLU A 142 8.08 -2.12 0.59
CA GLU A 142 9.45 -1.62 0.71
C GLU A 142 9.83 -0.64 -0.41
N HIS A 143 9.29 -0.79 -1.62
CA HIS A 143 9.52 0.16 -2.71
C HIS A 143 9.08 1.58 -2.35
N THR A 144 7.95 1.72 -1.66
CA THR A 144 7.51 3.03 -1.15
C THR A 144 8.40 3.49 0.01
N GLN A 145 8.81 2.57 0.87
CA GLN A 145 9.66 2.86 2.03
C GLN A 145 11.04 3.40 1.60
N ARG A 146 11.70 2.74 0.64
CA ARG A 146 12.98 3.20 0.07
C ARG A 146 12.86 4.60 -0.53
N ALA A 147 11.78 4.87 -1.25
CA ALA A 147 11.55 6.17 -1.85
C ALA A 147 11.40 7.28 -0.78
N LEU A 148 10.81 6.97 0.38
CA LEU A 148 10.73 7.89 1.51
C LEU A 148 12.08 8.07 2.22
N ILE A 149 12.87 7.00 2.38
CA ILE A 149 14.22 7.07 2.95
C ILE A 149 15.11 7.97 2.08
N GLU A 150 15.13 7.73 0.76
CA GLU A 150 15.88 8.54 -0.20
C GLU A 150 15.47 10.01 -0.17
N LEU A 151 14.19 10.31 0.06
CA LEU A 151 13.70 11.67 0.23
C LEU A 151 14.14 12.30 1.56
N HIS A 152 14.25 11.51 2.63
CA HIS A 152 14.67 12.00 3.95
C HIS A 152 16.17 12.28 4.04
N GLU A 153 16.99 11.53 3.30
CA GLU A 153 18.44 11.67 3.29
C GLU A 153 18.96 12.79 2.37
N GLN A 154 18.08 13.43 1.59
CA GLN A 154 18.38 14.57 0.70
C GLN A 154 18.25 15.92 1.40
#